data_AF-A0A7W0YMZ4-F1
#
_entry.id   AF-A0A7W0YMZ4-F1
#
_cell.length_a   1.000
_cell.length_b   1.000
_cell.length_c   1.000
_cell.angle_alpha   90.00
_cell.angle_beta   90.00
_cell.angle_gamma   90.00
#
_symmetry.space_group_name_H-M   'P 1'
#
loop_
_entity.id
_entity.type
_entity.pdbx_description
1 polymer ?
#
loop_
_entity_poly.entity_id
_entity_poly.type
_entity_poly.pdbx_seq_one_letter_code
_entity_poly.pdbx_strand_id
1 'polypeptide(L)'
;MALSPRRAALPPAARNPFEFGRELSPDELVNRAAELEQLLRTIENADKLFLIGPRRYGKTSLLHAAQARAESRGIVVLRYDAERYESLDLLAEALL
;
A
#
# COMPACT_ATOMS: atom_id res chain seq x y z
N MET A 1 -11.58 48.29 31.86
CA MET A 1 -11.72 46.85 32.16
C MET A 1 -12.33 46.18 30.94
N ALA A 2 -11.51 45.76 29.98
CA ALA A 2 -11.98 45.18 28.71
C ALA A 2 -12.08 43.66 28.86
N LEU A 3 -13.27 43.12 28.65
CA LEU A 3 -13.51 41.67 28.61
C LEU A 3 -12.81 41.08 27.38
N SER A 4 -11.78 40.26 27.59
CA SER A 4 -11.20 39.44 26.51
C SER A 4 -12.26 38.47 25.96
N PRO A 5 -12.39 38.31 24.64
CA PRO A 5 -13.35 37.36 24.08
C PRO A 5 -12.91 35.94 24.46
N ARG A 6 -13.81 35.18 25.10
CA ARG A 6 -13.62 33.75 25.35
C ARG A 6 -13.52 33.05 23.99
N ARG A 7 -12.33 32.55 23.66
CA ARG A 7 -12.11 31.67 22.51
C ARG A 7 -12.84 30.36 22.81
N ALA A 8 -14.01 30.15 22.19
CA ALA A 8 -14.71 28.87 22.29
C ALA A 8 -13.77 27.77 21.78
N ALA A 9 -13.59 26.72 22.57
CA ALA A 9 -12.86 25.54 22.14
C ALA A 9 -13.59 24.94 20.92
N LEU A 10 -12.89 24.80 19.79
CA LEU A 10 -13.41 24.04 18.67
C LEU A 10 -13.71 22.61 19.15
N PRO A 11 -14.86 22.00 18.77
CA PRO A 11 -15.09 20.58 19.04
C PRO A 11 -13.89 19.79 18.51
N PRO A 12 -13.54 18.64 19.11
CA PRO A 12 -12.45 17.82 18.61
C PRO A 12 -12.70 17.61 17.11
N ALA A 13 -11.79 18.12 16.29
CA ALA A 13 -11.97 18.10 14.85
C ALA A 13 -12.15 16.63 14.46
N ALA A 14 -13.35 16.28 13.99
CA ALA A 14 -13.58 14.97 13.39
C ALA A 14 -12.45 14.74 12.39
N ARG A 15 -11.76 13.59 12.48
CA ARG A 15 -10.67 13.30 11.56
C ARG A 15 -11.17 13.49 10.13
N ASN A 16 -10.34 14.12 9.31
CA ASN A 16 -10.66 14.29 7.90
C ASN A 16 -10.98 12.91 7.30
N PRO A 17 -12.19 12.71 6.75
CA PRO A 17 -12.58 11.41 6.19
C PRO A 17 -11.88 11.10 4.87
N PHE A 18 -11.21 12.09 4.25
CA PHE A 18 -10.47 11.90 3.01
C PHE A 18 -9.00 11.61 3.29
N GLU A 19 -8.60 10.37 3.03
CA GLU A 19 -7.22 9.91 3.16
C GLU A 19 -6.59 9.74 1.76
N PHE A 20 -5.46 10.40 1.54
CA PHE A 20 -4.74 10.38 0.27
C PHE A 20 -3.33 9.85 0.44
N GLY A 21 -2.79 9.22 -0.61
CA GLY A 21 -1.37 8.85 -0.66
C GLY A 21 -0.98 7.60 0.13
N ARG A 22 -1.95 6.85 0.64
CA ARG A 22 -1.72 5.55 1.28
C ARG A 22 -2.03 4.37 0.36
N GLU A 23 -1.46 3.23 0.70
CA GLU A 23 -1.90 1.93 0.17
C GLU A 23 -3.31 1.62 0.67
N LEU A 24 -4.06 0.90 -0.16
CA LEU A 24 -5.38 0.39 0.21
C LEU A 24 -5.22 -1.00 0.84
N SER A 25 -6.06 -1.32 1.82
CA SER A 25 -6.20 -2.67 2.33
C SER A 25 -6.90 -3.57 1.30
N PRO A 26 -6.82 -4.91 1.46
CA PRO A 26 -7.46 -5.84 0.52
C PRO A 26 -8.97 -5.62 0.37
N ASP A 27 -9.65 -5.23 1.45
CA ASP A 27 -11.09 -4.96 1.50
C ASP A 27 -11.51 -3.63 0.85
N GLU A 28 -10.55 -2.71 0.67
CA GLU A 28 -10.78 -1.42 0.00
C GLU A 28 -10.58 -1.49 -1.53
N LEU A 29 -10.05 -2.61 -2.05
CA LEU A 29 -9.87 -2.80 -3.49
C LEU A 29 -11.21 -3.06 -4.20
N VAL A 30 -11.47 -2.29 -5.24
CA VAL A 30 -12.68 -2.41 -6.07
C VAL A 30 -12.30 -2.87 -7.48
N ASN A 31 -13.01 -3.88 -7.99
CA ASN A 31 -12.89 -4.37 -9.37
C ASN A 31 -11.46 -4.76 -9.78
N ARG A 32 -10.74 -5.48 -8.90
CA ARG A 32 -9.37 -5.98 -9.13
C ARG A 32 -9.20 -7.49 -8.93
N ALA A 33 -10.32 -8.22 -8.86
CA ALA A 33 -10.29 -9.64 -8.52
C ALA A 33 -9.51 -10.48 -9.55
N ALA A 34 -9.64 -10.17 -10.85
CA ALA A 34 -8.96 -10.91 -11.90
C ALA A 34 -7.43 -10.71 -11.86
N GLU A 35 -6.98 -9.48 -11.69
CA GLU A 35 -5.56 -9.15 -11.58
C GLU A 35 -4.94 -9.73 -10.31
N LEU A 36 -5.65 -9.68 -9.19
CA LEU A 36 -5.23 -10.29 -7.93
C LEU A 36 -5.07 -11.81 -8.08
N GLU A 37 -6.03 -12.47 -8.70
CA GLU A 37 -5.99 -13.90 -8.97
C GLU A 37 -4.84 -14.29 -9.91
N GLN A 38 -4.52 -13.46 -10.92
CA GLN A 38 -3.36 -13.67 -11.77
C GLN A 38 -2.05 -13.55 -10.99
N LEU A 39 -1.92 -12.53 -10.15
CA LEU A 39 -0.75 -12.34 -9.27
C LEU A 39 -0.54 -13.56 -8.35
N LEU A 40 -1.62 -14.04 -7.71
CA LEU A 40 -1.53 -15.18 -6.81
C LEU A 40 -1.10 -16.45 -7.52
N ARG A 41 -1.65 -16.75 -8.70
CA ARG A 41 -1.20 -17.89 -9.50
C ARG A 41 0.27 -17.80 -9.87
N THR A 42 0.76 -16.62 -10.26
CA THR A 42 2.19 -16.42 -10.55
C THR A 42 3.05 -16.67 -9.31
N ILE A 43 2.65 -16.15 -8.14
CA ILE A 43 3.36 -16.34 -6.88
C ILE A 43 3.43 -17.83 -6.53
N GLU A 44 2.31 -18.55 -6.62
CA GLU A 44 2.22 -19.98 -6.32
C GLU A 44 3.07 -20.85 -7.24
N ASN A 45 3.20 -20.44 -8.51
CA ASN A 45 4.05 -21.11 -9.48
C ASN A 45 5.53 -20.73 -9.39
N ALA A 46 5.89 -19.77 -8.52
CA ALA A 46 7.22 -19.16 -8.48
C ALA A 46 7.67 -18.53 -9.82
N ASP A 47 6.71 -18.03 -10.60
CA ASP A 47 6.93 -17.40 -11.90
C ASP A 47 7.33 -15.92 -11.75
N LYS A 48 7.86 -15.35 -12.83
CA LYS A 48 8.17 -13.91 -12.93
C LYS A 48 7.00 -13.15 -13.56
N LEU A 49 6.60 -12.02 -12.97
CA LEU A 49 5.56 -11.12 -13.49
C LEU A 49 5.96 -9.65 -13.35
N PHE A 50 5.58 -8.85 -14.34
CA PHE A 50 5.72 -7.40 -14.33
C PHE A 50 4.34 -6.75 -14.28
N LEU A 51 4.11 -5.87 -13.30
CA LEU A 51 2.87 -5.09 -13.18
C LEU A 51 3.12 -3.64 -13.64
N ILE A 52 2.69 -3.32 -14.86
CA ILE A 52 2.95 -2.02 -15.49
C ILE A 52 1.65 -1.22 -15.59
N GLY A 53 1.71 0.07 -15.27
CA GLY A 53 0.58 0.97 -15.40
C GLY A 53 0.88 2.38 -14.85
N PRO A 54 0.01 3.37 -15.07
CA PRO A 54 0.28 4.76 -14.70
C PRO A 54 0.41 4.99 -13.18
N ARG A 55 0.90 6.19 -12.81
CA ARG A 55 1.01 6.62 -11.40
C ARG A 55 -0.38 6.65 -10.76
N ARG A 56 -0.50 6.16 -9.52
CA ARG A 56 -1.76 6.09 -8.74
C ARG A 56 -2.88 5.20 -9.31
N TYR A 57 -2.55 4.23 -10.16
CA TYR A 57 -3.52 3.21 -10.62
C TYR A 57 -3.74 2.05 -9.63
N GLY A 58 -3.16 2.12 -8.42
CA GLY A 58 -3.37 1.11 -7.38
C GLY A 58 -2.46 -0.12 -7.47
N LYS A 59 -1.36 -0.06 -8.23
CA LYS A 59 -0.40 -1.18 -8.37
C LYS A 59 0.15 -1.65 -7.02
N THR A 60 0.65 -0.72 -6.20
CA THR A 60 1.20 -1.02 -4.87
C THR A 60 0.13 -1.60 -3.94
N SER A 61 -1.09 -1.05 -3.96
CA SER A 61 -2.23 -1.60 -3.20
C SER A 61 -2.62 -3.00 -3.65
N LEU A 62 -2.55 -3.28 -4.96
CA LEU A 62 -2.81 -4.62 -5.49
C LEU A 62 -1.74 -5.63 -5.05
N LEU A 63 -0.46 -5.23 -5.06
CA LEU A 63 0.63 -6.05 -4.52
C LEU A 63 0.49 -6.27 -3.01
N HIS A 64 0.04 -5.26 -2.25
CA HIS A 64 -0.27 -5.39 -0.83
C HIS A 64 -1.37 -6.43 -0.58
N ALA A 65 -2.43 -6.44 -1.38
CA ALA A 65 -3.46 -7.46 -1.29
C ALA A 65 -2.98 -8.86 -1.70
N ALA A 66 -2.13 -8.95 -2.73
CA ALA A 66 -1.51 -10.21 -3.12
C ALA A 66 -0.61 -10.77 -2.00
N GLN A 67 0.19 -9.90 -1.35
CA GLN A 67 0.99 -10.27 -0.19
C GLN A 67 0.13 -10.85 0.93
N ALA A 68 -0.89 -10.11 1.40
CA ALA A 68 -1.75 -10.55 2.49
C ALA A 68 -2.40 -11.91 2.19
N ARG A 69 -2.79 -12.13 0.92
CA ARG A 69 -3.42 -13.38 0.50
C ARG A 69 -2.42 -14.53 0.34
N ALA A 70 -1.21 -14.27 -0.14
CA ALA A 70 -0.13 -15.25 -0.22
C ALA A 70 0.33 -15.69 1.19
N GLU A 71 0.51 -14.75 2.11
CA GLU A 71 0.85 -15.03 3.51
C GLU A 71 -0.25 -15.86 4.19
N SER A 72 -1.54 -15.58 3.92
CA SER A 72 -2.66 -16.40 4.41
C SER A 72 -2.64 -17.85 3.89
N ARG A 73 -1.90 -18.13 2.82
CA ARG A 73 -1.68 -19.46 2.23
C ARG A 73 -0.35 -20.09 2.66
N GLY A 74 0.36 -19.47 3.62
CA GLY A 74 1.64 -19.97 4.14
C GLY A 74 2.86 -19.63 3.27
N ILE A 75 2.72 -18.74 2.30
CA ILE A 75 3.82 -18.28 1.45
C ILE A 75 4.52 -17.11 2.15
N VAL A 76 5.84 -17.21 2.32
CA VAL A 76 6.65 -16.09 2.83
C VAL A 76 6.85 -15.07 1.73
N VAL A 77 6.52 -13.81 2.00
CA VAL A 77 6.66 -12.72 1.05
C VAL A 77 7.69 -11.72 1.58
N LEU A 78 8.70 -11.42 0.76
CA LEU A 78 9.64 -10.34 1.01
C LEU A 78 9.29 -9.16 0.10
N ARG A 79 8.96 -8.00 0.68
CA ARG A 79 8.52 -6.81 -0.06
C ARG A 79 9.53 -5.67 0.12
N TYR A 80 10.03 -5.15 -0.99
CA TYR A 80 10.97 -4.04 -1.02
C TYR A 80 10.48 -2.92 -1.95
N ASP A 81 10.68 -1.69 -1.51
CA ASP A 81 10.39 -0.48 -2.27
C ASP A 81 11.71 0.10 -2.80
N ALA A 82 11.95 -0.10 -4.09
CA ALA A 82 13.17 0.36 -4.74
C ALA A 82 13.31 1.90 -4.73
N GLU A 83 12.20 2.65 -4.63
CA GLU A 83 12.25 4.12 -4.58
C GLU A 83 12.87 4.65 -3.27
N ARG A 84 13.03 3.79 -2.25
CA ARG A 84 13.67 4.14 -0.97
C ARG A 84 15.20 4.09 -1.01
N TYR A 85 15.77 3.57 -2.08
CA TYR A 85 17.20 3.39 -2.23
C TYR A 85 17.72 4.29 -3.36
N GLU A 86 18.85 4.94 -3.12
CA GLU A 86 19.45 5.87 -4.10
C GLU A 86 20.16 5.14 -5.24
N SER A 87 20.47 3.86 -5.06
CA SER A 87 21.13 3.01 -6.05
C SER A 87 20.66 1.55 -5.95
N LEU A 88 20.92 0.78 -7.01
CA LEU A 88 20.67 -0.67 -7.02
C LEU A 88 21.58 -1.42 -6.03
N ASP A 89 22.80 -0.93 -5.81
CA ASP A 89 23.74 -1.55 -4.87
C ASP A 89 23.21 -1.48 -3.43
N LEU A 90 22.67 -0.32 -3.02
CA LEU A 90 22.07 -0.16 -1.69
C LEU A 90 20.82 -1.04 -1.49
N LEU A 91 20.02 -1.23 -2.55
CA LEU A 91 18.90 -2.18 -2.51
C LEU A 91 19.41 -3.62 -2.38
N ALA A 92 20.49 -3.99 -3.09
CA ALA A 92 21.07 -5.32 -3.02
C ALA A 92 21.63 -5.62 -1.63
N GLU A 93 22.29 -4.66 -0.98
CA GLU A 93 22.76 -4.79 0.40
C GLU A 93 21.62 -5.02 1.40
N ALA A 94 20.44 -4.43 1.17
CA ALA A 94 19.28 -4.64 2.03
C ALA A 94 18.58 -6.01 1.86
N LEU A 95 18.96 -6.79 0.83
CA LEU A 95 18.42 -8.11 0.52
C LEU A 95 19.27 -9.27 1.06
N LEU A 96 20.53 -9.02 1.42
CA LEU A 96 21.53 -10.00 1.85
C LEU A 96 21.67 -10.06 3.38
#